data_AF-A0A5J6Q2T9-F1
#
_entry.id   AF-A0A5J6Q2T9-F1
#
_cell.length_a   1.000
_cell.length_b   1.000
_cell.length_c   1.000
_cell.angle_alpha   90.00
_cell.angle_beta   90.00
_cell.angle_gamma   90.00
#
_symmetry.space_group_name_H-M   'P 1'
#
loop_
_entity.id
_entity.type
_entity.pdbx_description
1 polymer ?
#
loop_
_entity_poly.entity_id
_entity_poly.type
_entity_poly.pdbx_seq_one_letter_code
_entity_poly.pdbx_strand_id
1 'polypeptide(L)'
;MHARDAVFLEDLCPKLRVRRWRQTLHSHTRNRCIYCGSTSESIDHVLPRSRGGLSVTENCVPACLSCNGLKSDSEAFAWYRQQRFYDPRRAMALRAWMEGDLRLALRLLQWAQPDDDEGVTTLQAA
;
A
#
# COMPACT_ATOMS: atom_id res chain seq x y z
N MET A 1 5.13 -24.03 28.56
CA MET A 1 5.33 -22.60 28.24
C MET A 1 3.95 -22.04 27.96
N HIS A 2 3.36 -21.30 28.90
CA HIS A 2 2.02 -20.76 28.73
C HIS A 2 2.07 -19.69 27.63
N ALA A 3 1.01 -19.54 26.83
CA ALA A 3 0.94 -18.51 25.78
C ALA A 3 1.18 -17.08 26.28
N ARG A 4 1.09 -16.87 27.60
CA ARG A 4 1.36 -15.60 28.30
C ARG A 4 2.85 -15.28 28.46
N ASP A 5 3.72 -16.29 28.35
CA ASP A 5 5.18 -16.16 28.42
C ASP A 5 5.82 -16.21 27.02
N ALA A 6 5.00 -16.26 25.97
CA ALA A 6 5.48 -16.27 24.60
C ALA A 6 5.98 -14.87 24.24
N VAL A 7 7.30 -14.71 24.16
CA VAL A 7 7.89 -13.55 23.51
C VAL A 7 7.71 -13.74 22.00
N PHE A 8 7.01 -12.81 21.34
CA PHE A 8 6.85 -12.90 19.90
C PHE A 8 8.22 -12.65 19.24
N LEU A 9 8.56 -13.46 18.23
CA LEU A 9 9.79 -13.30 17.43
C LEU A 9 9.98 -11.87 16.87
N GLU A 10 8.88 -11.12 16.72
CA GLU A 10 8.85 -9.72 16.28
C GLU A 10 9.31 -8.72 17.35
N ASP A 11 9.19 -9.08 18.63
CA ASP A 11 9.67 -8.28 19.77
C ASP A 11 11.18 -8.46 19.96
N LEU A 12 11.71 -9.62 19.58
CA LEU A 12 13.14 -9.93 19.64
C LEU A 12 13.92 -9.42 18.42
N CYS A 13 13.27 -9.28 17.26
CA CYS A 13 13.91 -8.86 16.02
C CYS A 13 13.13 -7.74 15.30
N PRO A 14 13.54 -6.47 15.46
CA PRO A 14 12.91 -5.33 14.79
C PRO A 14 12.84 -5.46 13.26
N LYS A 15 13.85 -6.10 12.64
CA LYS A 15 13.88 -6.33 11.18
C LYS A 15 12.72 -7.22 10.72
N LEU A 16 12.34 -8.23 11.51
CA LEU A 16 11.19 -9.09 11.20
C LEU A 16 9.87 -8.33 11.31
N ARG A 17 9.73 -7.48 12.33
CA ARG A 17 8.56 -6.59 12.48
C ARG A 17 8.39 -5.68 11.26
N VAL A 18 9.45 -4.99 10.84
CA VAL A 18 9.41 -4.11 9.66
C VAL A 18 9.09 -4.90 8.40
N ARG A 19 9.66 -6.09 8.21
CA ARG A 19 9.36 -6.95 7.07
C ARG A 19 7.88 -7.37 7.04
N ARG A 20 7.33 -7.82 8.16
CA ARG A 20 5.91 -8.23 8.28
C ARG A 20 4.95 -7.06 8.06
N TRP A 21 5.29 -5.89 8.61
CA TRP A 21 4.53 -4.66 8.37
C TRP A 21 4.49 -4.30 6.87
N ARG A 22 5.64 -4.31 6.19
CA ARG A 22 5.70 -4.06 4.73
C ARG A 22 4.88 -5.07 3.94
N GLN A 23 4.92 -6.35 4.30
CA GLN A 23 4.10 -7.40 3.69
C GLN A 23 2.60 -7.16 3.88
N THR A 24 2.22 -6.62 5.04
CA THR A 24 0.82 -6.27 5.36
C THR A 24 0.31 -5.15 4.44
N LEU A 25 1.13 -4.11 4.19
CA LEU A 25 0.78 -3.03 3.25
C LEU A 25 0.47 -3.58 1.85
N HIS A 26 1.34 -4.45 1.32
CA HIS A 26 1.09 -5.09 0.02
C HIS A 26 -0.18 -5.93 0.03
N SER A 27 -0.41 -6.69 1.10
CA SER A 27 -1.58 -7.57 1.23
C SER A 27 -2.90 -6.80 1.24
N HIS A 28 -2.95 -5.62 1.88
CA HIS A 28 -4.14 -4.76 1.89
C HIS A 28 -4.65 -4.42 0.48
N THR A 29 -3.72 -4.19 -0.46
CA THR A 29 -4.04 -3.78 -1.84
C THR A 29 -4.05 -4.96 -2.82
N ARG A 30 -4.06 -6.21 -2.33
CA ARG A 30 -3.92 -7.42 -3.17
C ARG A 30 -2.65 -7.38 -4.04
N ASN A 31 -1.54 -6.87 -3.49
CA ASN A 31 -0.27 -6.65 -4.18
C ASN A 31 -0.36 -5.71 -5.38
N ARG A 32 -1.19 -4.66 -5.29
CA ARG A 32 -1.37 -3.67 -6.37
C ARG A 32 -0.82 -2.31 -6.00
N CYS A 33 -0.18 -1.68 -6.97
CA CYS A 33 0.30 -0.32 -6.88
C CYS A 33 -0.89 0.62 -6.65
N ILE A 34 -0.80 1.44 -5.62
CA ILE A 34 -1.87 2.39 -5.28
C ILE A 34 -2.10 3.40 -6.42
N TYR A 35 -1.03 3.74 -7.15
CA TYR A 35 -1.05 4.76 -8.21
C TYR A 35 -1.60 4.25 -9.55
N CYS A 36 -1.07 3.14 -10.08
CA CYS A 36 -1.39 2.67 -11.43
C CYS A 36 -2.14 1.33 -11.47
N GLY A 37 -2.20 0.59 -10.36
CA GLY A 37 -2.87 -0.71 -10.31
C GLY A 37 -2.09 -1.91 -10.82
N SER A 38 -0.85 -1.72 -11.30
CA SER A 38 0.05 -2.83 -11.63
C SER A 38 0.53 -3.55 -10.37
N THR A 39 1.29 -4.64 -10.50
CA THR A 39 1.92 -5.32 -9.37
C THR A 39 2.75 -4.37 -8.52
N SER A 40 2.55 -4.39 -7.20
CA SER A 40 3.37 -3.64 -6.24
C SER A 40 4.60 -4.45 -5.84
N GLU A 41 5.76 -3.81 -5.84
CA GLU A 41 7.06 -4.46 -5.57
C GLU A 41 7.85 -3.72 -4.48
N SER A 42 7.45 -2.48 -4.19
CA SER A 42 8.07 -1.59 -3.23
C SER A 42 7.03 -0.91 -2.36
N ILE A 43 7.51 -0.27 -1.29
CA ILE A 43 6.73 0.63 -0.46
C ILE A 43 7.25 2.04 -0.71
N ASP A 44 6.36 2.93 -1.12
CA ASP A 44 6.64 4.35 -1.33
C ASP A 44 6.16 5.17 -0.13
N HIS A 45 6.84 6.29 0.11
CA HIS A 45 6.48 7.27 1.14
C HIS A 45 5.70 8.41 0.48
N VAL A 46 4.44 8.59 0.87
CA VAL A 46 3.54 9.59 0.27
C VAL A 46 4.11 11.01 0.45
N LEU A 47 4.46 11.36 1.69
CA LEU A 47 5.43 12.40 2.00
C LEU A 47 6.83 11.78 1.98
N PRO A 48 7.74 12.20 1.09
CA PRO A 48 9.09 11.63 1.01
C PRO A 48 9.87 11.72 2.32
N ARG A 49 10.72 10.72 2.59
CA ARG A 49 11.60 10.72 3.77
C ARG A 49 12.54 11.92 3.81
N SER A 50 13.05 12.34 2.66
CA SER A 50 13.89 13.54 2.48
C SER A 50 13.18 14.82 2.93
N ARG A 51 11.84 14.80 3.03
CA ARG A 51 10.99 15.90 3.50
C ARG A 51 10.32 15.61 4.85
N GLY A 52 10.85 14.67 5.63
CA GLY A 52 10.35 14.34 6.98
C GLY A 52 9.25 13.27 7.03
N GLY A 53 8.98 12.58 5.92
CA GLY A 53 8.02 11.48 5.89
C GLY A 53 8.38 10.33 6.83
N LEU A 54 7.43 9.96 7.70
CA LEU A 54 7.58 8.86 8.65
C LEU A 54 7.30 7.50 7.98
N SER A 55 7.90 6.42 8.51
CA SER A 55 7.59 5.05 8.10
C SER A 55 6.43 4.48 8.93
N VAL A 56 5.23 5.01 8.68
CA VAL A 56 3.97 4.63 9.33
C VAL A 56 2.95 4.26 8.26
N THR A 57 1.92 3.51 8.61
CA THR A 57 0.93 2.99 7.65
C THR A 57 0.32 4.12 6.82
N GLU A 58 -0.04 5.23 7.46
CA GLU A 58 -0.67 6.41 6.85
C GLU A 58 0.23 7.07 5.79
N ASN A 59 1.55 6.94 5.91
CA ASN A 59 2.50 7.55 4.98
C ASN A 59 3.17 6.53 4.04
N CYS A 60 2.93 5.24 4.20
CA CYS A 60 3.58 4.19 3.43
C CYS A 60 2.58 3.38 2.62
N VAL A 61 2.72 3.41 1.30
CA VAL A 61 1.79 2.80 0.36
C VAL A 61 2.48 1.80 -0.56
N PRO A 62 1.79 0.72 -0.98
CA PRO A 62 2.31 -0.21 -1.99
C PRO A 62 2.45 0.48 -3.36
N ALA A 63 3.62 0.35 -3.97
CA ALA A 63 3.93 0.93 -5.27
C ALA A 63 4.76 -0.03 -6.14
N CYS A 64 4.56 0.01 -7.46
CA CYS A 64 5.47 -0.63 -8.41
C CYS A 64 6.79 0.14 -8.49
N LEU A 65 7.85 -0.51 -8.96
CA LEU A 65 9.17 0.14 -9.09
C LEU A 65 9.14 1.36 -10.02
N SER A 66 8.35 1.30 -11.09
CA SER A 66 8.22 2.41 -12.06
C SER A 66 7.58 3.65 -11.43
N CYS A 67 6.43 3.52 -10.76
CA CYS A 67 5.75 4.66 -10.13
C CYS A 67 6.59 5.25 -9.00
N ASN A 68 7.14 4.40 -8.13
CA ASN A 68 7.98 4.85 -7.02
C ASN A 68 9.23 5.59 -7.52
N GLY A 69 9.91 5.02 -8.53
CA GLY A 69 11.10 5.65 -9.14
C GLY A 69 10.79 6.98 -9.83
N LEU A 70 9.68 7.08 -10.56
CA LEU A 70 9.26 8.32 -11.22
C LEU A 70 8.81 9.40 -10.24
N LYS A 71 8.15 9.02 -9.14
CA LYS A 71 7.77 9.96 -8.09
C LYS A 71 9.01 10.48 -7.38
N SER A 72 9.93 9.59 -7.01
CA SER A 72 11.15 9.94 -6.27
C SER A 72 10.82 10.81 -5.03
N ASP A 73 11.53 11.91 -4.84
CA ASP A 73 11.33 12.89 -3.75
C ASP A 73 10.24 13.94 -4.04
N SER A 74 9.37 13.69 -5.02
CA SER A 74 8.20 14.54 -5.29
C SER A 74 7.09 14.28 -4.29
N GLU A 75 6.29 15.31 -4.01
CA GLU A 75 5.04 15.17 -3.27
C GLU A 75 4.07 14.30 -4.09
N ALA A 76 3.49 13.27 -3.47
CA ALA A 76 2.75 12.22 -4.15
C ALA A 76 1.53 12.72 -4.91
N PHE A 77 0.71 13.62 -4.33
CA PHE A 77 -0.51 14.09 -5.01
C PHE A 77 -0.18 14.95 -6.22
N ALA A 78 0.77 15.88 -6.07
CA ALA A 78 1.23 16.75 -7.13
C ALA A 78 1.83 15.93 -8.29
N TRP A 79 2.65 14.93 -7.97
CA TRP A 79 3.21 14.02 -8.97
C TRP A 79 2.12 13.17 -9.63
N TYR A 80 1.23 12.55 -8.83
CA TYR A 80 0.23 11.62 -9.35
C TYR A 80 -0.75 12.30 -10.31
N ARG A 81 -1.13 13.55 -10.02
CA ARG A 81 -2.03 14.35 -10.86
C ARG A 81 -1.48 14.63 -12.27
N GLN A 82 -0.17 14.53 -12.46
CA GLN A 82 0.49 14.76 -13.75
C GLN A 82 0.63 13.48 -14.58
N GLN A 83 0.28 12.31 -14.03
CA GLN A 83 0.48 11.03 -14.72
C GLN A 83 -0.62 10.77 -15.75
N ARG A 84 -0.26 10.14 -16.87
CA ARG A 84 -1.22 9.75 -17.93
C ARG A 84 -2.28 8.75 -17.46
N PHE A 85 -1.98 8.00 -16.41
CA PHE A 85 -2.86 7.01 -15.78
C PHE A 85 -3.54 7.56 -14.50
N TYR A 86 -3.59 8.89 -14.33
CA TYR A 86 -4.27 9.49 -13.19
C TYR A 86 -5.74 9.05 -13.13
N ASP A 87 -6.15 8.58 -11.95
CA ASP A 87 -7.54 8.25 -11.64
C ASP A 87 -7.96 9.00 -10.36
N PRO A 88 -9.01 9.84 -10.41
CA PRO A 88 -9.49 10.55 -9.22
C PRO A 88 -9.90 9.61 -8.08
N ARG A 89 -10.37 8.38 -8.36
CA ARG A 89 -10.73 7.38 -7.33
C ARG A 89 -9.51 6.93 -6.55
N ARG A 90 -8.38 6.72 -7.23
CA ARG A 90 -7.10 6.38 -6.59
C ARG A 90 -6.51 7.55 -5.82
N ALA A 91 -6.67 8.77 -6.32
CA ALA A 91 -6.25 9.96 -5.58
C ALA A 91 -7.07 10.12 -4.28
N MET A 92 -8.38 9.85 -4.31
CA MET A 92 -9.22 9.79 -3.12
C MET A 92 -8.80 8.64 -2.20
N ALA A 93 -8.46 7.47 -2.74
CA ALA A 93 -7.98 6.34 -1.95
C ALA A 93 -6.67 6.67 -1.23
N LEU A 94 -5.73 7.34 -1.90
CA LEU A 94 -4.47 7.80 -1.31
C LEU A 94 -4.72 8.77 -0.15
N ARG A 95 -5.67 9.70 -0.30
CA ARG A 95 -6.08 10.61 0.78
C ARG A 95 -6.68 9.87 1.96
N ALA A 96 -7.65 8.99 1.72
CA ALA A 96 -8.27 8.19 2.77
C ALA A 96 -7.23 7.33 3.52
N TRP A 97 -6.25 6.78 2.79
CA TRP A 97 -5.13 6.03 3.37
C TRP A 97 -4.29 6.90 4.32
N MET A 98 -3.95 8.14 3.91
CA MET A 98 -3.22 9.10 4.75
C MET A 98 -3.98 9.55 5.98
N GLU A 99 -5.32 9.59 5.89
CA GLU A 99 -6.19 9.94 7.00
C GLU A 99 -6.44 8.75 7.95
N GLY A 100 -5.90 7.56 7.64
CA GLY A 100 -6.07 6.34 8.42
C GLY A 100 -7.38 5.58 8.13
N ASP A 101 -8.22 6.05 7.21
CA ASP A 101 -9.42 5.36 6.78
C ASP A 101 -9.09 4.31 5.70
N LEU A 102 -8.44 3.24 6.13
CA LEU A 102 -8.07 2.12 5.26
C LEU A 102 -9.30 1.45 4.63
N ARG A 103 -10.45 1.44 5.32
CA ARG A 103 -11.67 0.83 4.78
C ARG A 103 -12.16 1.57 3.54
N LEU A 104 -12.24 2.89 3.62
CA LEU A 104 -12.60 3.73 2.48
C LEU A 104 -11.54 3.65 1.37
N ALA A 105 -10.26 3.71 1.73
CA ALA A 105 -9.16 3.62 0.77
C ALA A 105 -9.26 2.34 -0.08
N LEU A 106 -9.43 1.18 0.57
CA LEU A 106 -9.51 -0.10 -0.12
C LEU A 106 -10.77 -0.22 -0.99
N ARG A 107 -11.91 0.35 -0.56
CA ARG A 107 -13.14 0.35 -1.37
C ARG A 107 -12.98 1.18 -2.64
N LEU A 108 -12.33 2.34 -2.54
CA LEU A 108 -12.05 3.21 -3.68
C LEU A 108 -11.08 2.55 -4.68
N LEU A 109 -10.07 1.83 -4.19
CA LEU A 109 -9.16 1.05 -5.05
C LEU A 109 -9.88 -0.07 -5.79
N GLN A 110 -10.79 -0.79 -5.12
CA GLN A 110 -11.60 -1.83 -5.76
C GLN A 110 -12.47 -1.26 -6.89
N TRP A 111 -13.03 -0.07 -6.72
CA TRP A 111 -13.79 0.58 -7.80
C TRP A 111 -12.91 1.13 -8.94
N ALA A 112 -11.63 1.40 -8.69
CA ALA A 112 -10.68 1.82 -9.71
C ALA A 112 -10.17 0.65 -10.57
N GLN A 113 -10.22 -0.58 -10.06
CA GLN A 113 -9.94 -1.83 -10.80
C GLN A 113 -10.93 -2.93 -10.37
N PRO A 114 -12.12 -2.99 -10.97
CA PRO A 114 -13.13 -4.00 -10.62
C PRO A 114 -12.79 -5.41 -11.10
N ASP A 115 -12.04 -5.53 -12.21
CA ASP A 115 -11.76 -6.82 -12.89
C ASP A 115 -10.86 -7.78 -12.09
N ASP A 116 -10.34 -7.33 -10.94
CA ASP A 116 -9.46 -8.11 -10.06
C ASP A 116 -10.22 -8.99 -9.06
N ASP A 117 -11.55 -8.99 -9.10
CA ASP A 117 -12.43 -9.79 -8.23
C ASP A 117 -12.91 -11.10 -8.88
N GLU A 118 -12.92 -11.19 -10.22
CA GLU A 118 -13.45 -12.36 -10.94
C GLU A 118 -12.53 -13.59 -10.92
N GLY A 119 -11.26 -13.44 -10.54
CA GLY A 119 -10.28 -14.53 -10.48
C GLY A 119 -10.28 -15.34 -9.18
N VAL A 120 -11.02 -14.93 -8.14
CA VAL A 120 -11.08 -15.64 -6.84
C VAL A 120 -12.21 -16.66 -6.79
N THR A 121 -13.30 -16.45 -7.54
CA THR A 121 -14.49 -17.31 -7.49
C THR A 121 -14.32 -18.65 -8.20
N THR A 122 -13.30 -18.81 -9.04
CA THR A 122 -13.10 -20.01 -9.88
C THR A 122 -12.27 -21.11 -9.20
N LEU A 123 -11.69 -20.87 -8.02
CA LEU A 123 -10.85 -21.84 -7.29
C LEU A 123 -11.55 -22.54 -6.11
N GLN A 124 -12.86 -22.37 -5.94
CA GLN A 124 -13.64 -23.04 -4.89
C GLN A 124 -14.69 -24.05 -5.43
N ALA A 125 -14.64 -24.39 -6.72
CA ALA A 125 -15.61 -25.30 -7.37
C ALA A 125 -14.96 -26.50 -8.09
N ALA A 126 -13.89 -27.07 -7.53
CA ALA A 126 -13.31 -28.34 -7.97
C ALA A 126 -12.98 -29.24 -6.78
#